data_AF-A0A1J3EU79-F1
#
_entry.id   AF-A0A1J3EU79-F1
#
_cell.length_a   1.000
_cell.length_b   1.000
_cell.length_c   1.000
_cell.angle_alpha   90.00
_cell.angle_beta   90.00
_cell.angle_gamma   90.00
#
_symmetry.space_group_name_H-M   'P 1'
#
loop_
_entity.id
_entity.type
_entity.pdbx_description
1 polymer ?
#
loop_
_entity_poly.entity_id
_entity_poly.type
_entity_poly.pdbx_seq_one_letter_code
_entity_poly.pdbx_strand_id
1 'polypeptide(L)'
;KKRNLDGLIDAQQVKRSTKSKRKAQKSSEKSCKDGNKEKRWAEQLLNPCALAITAKNSSRVQHYLCVLSELASSSGDANYRLAAFGLHALQHHISTSSVSSSVTFASAEVKMFQKTLLKFYEVSPWFAS
;
A
#
# COMPACT_ATOMS: atom_id res chain seq x y z
N LYS A 1 -69.51 17.04 20.33
CA LYS A 1 -69.75 18.09 21.35
C LYS A 1 -68.42 18.43 22.02
N LYS A 2 -68.00 19.71 21.92
CA LYS A 2 -67.04 20.47 22.79
C LYS A 2 -65.64 19.84 23.04
N ARG A 3 -64.56 20.38 22.44
CA ARG A 3 -63.74 21.57 22.81
C ARG A 3 -62.88 21.38 24.09
N ASN A 4 -61.57 21.23 23.85
CA ASN A 4 -60.40 21.96 24.42
C ASN A 4 -60.28 22.24 25.94
N LEU A 5 -59.10 21.92 26.49
CA LEU A 5 -58.42 22.49 27.67
C LEU A 5 -56.93 22.06 27.55
N ASP A 6 -55.95 22.90 27.19
CA ASP A 6 -55.20 23.92 27.97
C ASP A 6 -54.16 23.37 28.98
N GLY A 7 -52.93 23.93 28.91
CA GLY A 7 -51.88 23.88 29.95
C GLY A 7 -50.52 23.34 29.46
N LEU A 8 -49.55 24.17 29.04
CA LEU A 8 -48.42 24.73 29.84
C LEU A 8 -47.48 23.62 30.38
N ILE A 9 -46.14 23.52 30.24
CA ILE A 9 -44.95 24.40 30.27
C ILE A 9 -43.75 23.42 30.02
N ASP A 10 -42.76 23.66 29.16
CA ASP A 10 -41.45 24.29 29.41
C ASP A 10 -40.32 23.35 28.95
N ALA A 11 -39.16 23.95 28.70
CA ALA A 11 -37.82 23.38 28.78
C ALA A 11 -37.22 22.67 27.55
N GLN A 12 -36.22 23.38 27.01
CA GLN A 12 -34.92 22.88 26.57
C GLN A 12 -34.86 22.13 25.23
N GLN A 13 -33.82 22.24 24.41
CA GLN A 13 -32.60 23.06 24.30
C GLN A 13 -31.88 22.42 23.09
N VAL A 14 -30.92 23.13 22.49
CA VAL A 14 -29.73 22.55 21.81
C VAL A 14 -29.82 22.25 20.29
N LYS A 15 -29.19 23.17 19.54
CA LYS A 15 -28.28 22.97 18.39
C LYS A 15 -28.88 22.47 17.06
N ARG A 16 -29.21 23.43 16.19
CA ARG A 16 -29.05 23.26 14.74
C ARG A 16 -27.56 23.32 14.39
N SER A 17 -26.94 22.16 14.17
CA SER A 17 -25.59 22.07 13.62
C SER A 17 -25.60 22.36 12.12
N THR A 18 -24.61 23.13 11.71
CA THR A 18 -24.36 23.62 10.37
C THR A 18 -24.08 22.47 9.40
N LYS A 19 -24.73 22.53 8.23
CA LYS A 19 -24.55 21.62 7.09
C LYS A 19 -23.11 21.74 6.54
N SER A 20 -22.20 20.92 7.05
CA SER A 20 -20.85 20.79 6.50
C SER A 20 -20.90 19.97 5.21
N LYS A 21 -20.73 20.66 4.09
CA LYS A 21 -20.61 20.09 2.75
C LYS A 21 -19.24 19.41 2.65
N ARG A 22 -19.18 18.12 3.00
CA ARG A 22 -18.00 17.28 2.79
C ARG A 22 -17.69 17.23 1.29
N LYS A 23 -16.67 17.98 0.86
CA LYS A 23 -16.00 17.75 -0.43
C LYS A 23 -15.29 16.40 -0.31
N ALA A 24 -15.84 15.37 -0.93
CA ALA A 24 -15.11 14.14 -1.20
C ALA A 24 -13.91 14.52 -2.08
N GLN A 25 -12.71 14.54 -1.49
CA GLN A 25 -11.49 14.45 -2.27
C GLN A 25 -11.51 13.07 -2.91
N LYS A 26 -11.94 13.04 -4.17
CA LYS A 26 -11.73 11.91 -5.07
C LYS A 26 -10.22 11.72 -5.14
N SER A 27 -9.72 10.74 -4.39
CA SER A 27 -8.37 10.22 -4.58
C SER A 27 -8.24 9.94 -6.06
N SER A 28 -7.21 10.52 -6.66
CA SER A 28 -6.84 10.25 -8.04
C SER A 28 -6.35 8.81 -8.08
N GLU A 29 -7.29 7.86 -8.11
CA GLU A 29 -7.06 6.52 -8.65
C GLU A 29 -6.82 6.72 -10.15
N LYS A 30 -5.62 7.19 -10.47
CA LYS A 30 -5.08 7.15 -11.81
C LYS A 30 -4.84 5.67 -12.08
N SER A 31 -5.91 4.97 -12.42
CA SER A 31 -5.86 3.63 -12.97
C SER A 31 -4.87 3.70 -14.12
N CYS A 32 -3.72 3.05 -13.94
CA CYS A 32 -2.71 2.87 -14.96
C CYS A 32 -3.37 2.09 -16.11
N LYS A 33 -4.03 2.81 -17.02
CA LYS A 33 -4.62 2.27 -18.24
C LYS A 33 -3.51 1.61 -19.06
N ASP A 34 -3.41 0.30 -18.91
CA ASP A 34 -3.49 -0.68 -19.99
C ASP A 34 -2.78 -0.33 -21.31
N GLY A 35 -1.51 0.07 -21.24
CA GLY A 35 -0.66 0.22 -22.42
C GLY A 35 0.63 -0.58 -22.36
N ASN A 36 0.87 -1.31 -21.27
CA ASN A 36 2.21 -1.83 -20.98
C ASN A 36 2.22 -3.05 -20.04
N LYS A 37 1.22 -3.92 -20.14
CA LYS A 37 1.08 -5.12 -19.32
C LYS A 37 2.32 -6.01 -19.41
N GLU A 38 2.87 -6.16 -20.62
CA GLU A 38 4.06 -6.98 -20.88
C GLU A 38 5.34 -6.43 -20.25
N LYS A 39 5.53 -5.11 -20.19
CA LYS A 39 6.73 -4.53 -19.56
C LYS A 39 6.67 -4.49 -18.03
N ARG A 40 5.58 -4.95 -17.42
CA ARG A 40 5.39 -5.02 -15.96
C ARG A 40 5.17 -6.46 -15.51
N TRP A 41 5.88 -7.40 -16.12
CA TRP A 41 5.71 -8.83 -15.87
C TRP A 41 5.85 -9.18 -14.38
N ALA A 42 6.69 -8.45 -13.62
CA ALA A 42 6.85 -8.70 -12.20
C ALA A 42 5.55 -8.41 -11.42
N GLU A 43 4.83 -7.33 -11.74
CA GLU A 43 3.51 -7.05 -11.15
C GLU A 43 2.49 -8.15 -11.50
N GLN A 44 2.57 -8.67 -12.72
CA GLN A 44 1.69 -9.74 -13.20
C GLN A 44 1.95 -11.10 -12.54
N LEU A 45 3.15 -11.34 -11.98
CA LEU A 45 3.45 -12.53 -11.18
C LEU A 45 3.17 -12.33 -9.69
N LEU A 46 3.53 -11.16 -9.14
CA LEU A 46 3.35 -10.86 -7.73
C LEU A 46 1.87 -10.76 -7.33
N ASN A 47 1.02 -10.17 -8.17
CA ASN A 47 -0.40 -10.00 -7.86
C ASN A 47 -1.14 -11.36 -7.74
N PRO A 48 -1.04 -12.30 -8.70
CA PRO A 48 -1.60 -13.63 -8.54
C PRO A 48 -0.98 -14.45 -7.41
N CYS A 49 0.32 -14.24 -7.11
CA CYS A 49 0.97 -14.88 -5.97
C CYS A 49 0.32 -14.42 -4.64
N ALA A 50 0.14 -13.12 -4.45
CA ALA A 50 -0.55 -12.57 -3.29
C ALA A 50 -1.97 -13.13 -3.13
N LEU A 51 -2.74 -13.21 -4.23
CA LEU A 51 -4.07 -13.84 -4.22
C LEU A 51 -4.01 -15.32 -3.85
N ALA A 52 -3.02 -16.07 -4.33
CA ALA A 52 -2.84 -17.48 -3.98
C ALA A 52 -2.53 -17.68 -2.49
N ILE A 53 -1.78 -16.75 -1.88
CA ILE A 53 -1.52 -16.74 -0.43
C ILE A 53 -2.82 -16.50 0.34
N THR A 54 -3.61 -15.50 -0.03
CA THR A 54 -4.91 -15.22 0.61
C THR A 54 -5.89 -16.39 0.45
N ALA A 55 -5.88 -17.06 -0.70
CA ALA A 55 -6.66 -18.26 -0.97
C ALA A 55 -6.11 -19.53 -0.29
N LYS A 56 -4.99 -19.44 0.44
CA LYS A 56 -4.29 -20.55 1.10
C LYS A 56 -3.95 -21.72 0.15
N ASN A 57 -3.68 -21.42 -1.11
CA ASN A 57 -3.33 -22.43 -2.10
C ASN A 57 -1.81 -22.66 -2.12
N SER A 58 -1.33 -23.54 -1.24
CA SER A 58 0.10 -23.80 -1.03
C SER A 58 0.84 -24.23 -2.31
N SER A 59 0.23 -25.08 -3.14
CA SER A 59 0.83 -25.55 -4.40
C SER A 59 1.08 -24.40 -5.37
N ARG A 60 0.09 -23.52 -5.58
CA ARG A 60 0.25 -22.34 -6.44
C ARG A 60 1.27 -21.37 -5.87
N VAL A 61 1.27 -21.15 -4.56
CA VAL A 61 2.24 -20.27 -3.90
C VAL A 61 3.67 -20.77 -4.13
N GLN A 62 3.94 -22.06 -3.90
CA GLN A 62 5.26 -22.65 -4.13
C GLN A 62 5.71 -22.49 -5.59
N HIS A 63 4.82 -22.73 -6.55
CA HIS A 63 5.12 -22.54 -7.96
C HIS A 63 5.51 -21.09 -8.27
N TYR A 64 4.74 -20.10 -7.81
CA TYR A 64 5.07 -18.70 -8.01
C TYR A 64 6.37 -18.28 -7.32
N LEU A 65 6.63 -18.77 -6.10
CA LEU A 65 7.87 -18.45 -5.38
C LEU A 65 9.10 -19.00 -6.12
N CYS A 66 9.01 -20.20 -6.68
CA CYS A 66 10.09 -20.78 -7.49
C CYS A 66 10.34 -19.97 -8.77
N VAL A 67 9.28 -19.60 -9.51
CA VAL A 67 9.45 -18.75 -10.70
C VAL A 67 10.04 -17.38 -10.34
N LEU A 68 9.58 -16.78 -9.23
CA LEU A 68 10.11 -15.50 -8.75
C LEU A 68 11.59 -15.61 -8.33
N SER A 69 12.04 -16.73 -7.76
CA SER A 69 13.46 -16.90 -7.39
C SER A 69 14.38 -17.01 -8.60
N GLU A 70 13.93 -17.66 -9.67
CA GLU A 70 14.70 -17.75 -10.93
C GLU A 70 14.84 -16.39 -11.62
N LEU A 71 13.82 -15.53 -11.48
CA LEU A 71 13.77 -14.20 -12.10
C LEU A 71 14.21 -13.07 -11.16
N ALA A 72 14.55 -13.35 -9.91
CA ALA A 72 14.94 -12.32 -8.96
C ALA A 72 16.38 -11.86 -9.21
N SER A 73 16.57 -10.56 -9.47
CA SER A 73 17.92 -9.97 -9.51
C SER A 73 17.91 -8.55 -8.95
N SER A 74 18.85 -8.27 -8.04
CA SER A 74 19.00 -6.95 -7.39
C SER A 74 19.64 -5.89 -8.29
N SER A 75 20.36 -6.30 -9.34
CA SER A 75 21.09 -5.40 -10.25
C SER A 75 20.46 -5.27 -11.65
N GLY A 76 19.24 -5.79 -11.84
CA GLY A 76 18.56 -5.81 -13.15
C GLY A 76 17.67 -4.59 -13.44
N ASP A 77 16.84 -4.73 -14.49
CA ASP A 77 15.77 -3.76 -14.78
C ASP A 77 14.72 -3.73 -13.65
N ALA A 78 13.82 -2.74 -13.73
CA ALA A 78 12.81 -2.51 -12.70
C ALA A 78 12.02 -3.78 -12.33
N ASN A 79 11.71 -4.66 -13.28
CA ASN A 79 10.98 -5.89 -13.01
C ASN A 79 11.78 -6.91 -12.22
N TYR A 80 13.05 -7.15 -12.57
CA TYR A 80 13.90 -8.09 -11.82
C TYR A 80 14.09 -7.64 -10.37
N ARG A 81 14.27 -6.34 -10.15
CA ARG A 81 14.38 -5.78 -8.80
C ARG A 81 13.05 -5.92 -8.05
N LEU A 82 11.93 -5.64 -8.71
CA LEU A 82 10.61 -5.78 -8.12
C LEU A 82 10.32 -7.23 -7.73
N ALA A 83 10.69 -8.20 -8.57
CA ALA A 83 10.60 -9.62 -8.28
C ALA A 83 11.48 -10.00 -7.06
N ALA A 84 12.72 -9.51 -6.98
CA ALA A 84 13.62 -9.80 -5.86
C ALA A 84 13.10 -9.29 -4.51
N PHE A 85 12.70 -8.01 -4.43
CA PHE A 85 12.15 -7.44 -3.20
C PHE A 85 10.76 -8.00 -2.87
N GLY A 86 9.92 -8.23 -3.89
CA GLY A 86 8.60 -8.83 -3.72
C GLY A 86 8.68 -10.25 -3.18
N LEU A 87 9.58 -11.08 -3.72
CA LEU A 87 9.84 -12.44 -3.23
C LEU A 87 10.24 -12.43 -1.75
N HIS A 88 11.18 -11.56 -1.37
CA HIS A 88 11.64 -11.46 0.02
C HIS A 88 10.50 -11.04 0.96
N ALA A 89 9.67 -10.08 0.56
CA ALA A 89 8.51 -9.66 1.35
C ALA A 89 7.47 -10.78 1.52
N LEU A 90 7.19 -11.54 0.46
CA LEU A 90 6.22 -12.64 0.50
C LEU A 90 6.73 -13.81 1.36
N GLN A 91 8.00 -14.18 1.21
CA GLN A 91 8.62 -15.22 2.04
C GLN A 91 8.61 -14.83 3.53
N HIS A 92 8.92 -13.58 3.84
CA HIS A 92 8.85 -13.06 5.21
C HIS A 92 7.40 -13.12 5.75
N HIS A 93 6.42 -12.71 4.95
CA HIS A 93 5.00 -12.75 5.33
C HIS A 93 4.49 -14.17 5.60
N ILE A 94 4.85 -15.14 4.76
CA ILE A 94 4.42 -16.55 4.91
C ILE A 94 5.14 -17.21 6.09
N SER A 95 6.38 -16.82 6.38
CA SER A 95 7.19 -17.51 7.39
C SER A 95 6.78 -17.19 8.83
N THR A 96 6.03 -16.11 9.10
CA THR A 96 5.44 -15.67 10.40
C THR A 96 6.29 -15.77 11.69
N SER A 97 7.53 -16.26 11.66
CA SER A 97 8.26 -16.68 12.86
C SER A 97 9.78 -16.67 12.73
N SER A 98 10.32 -16.04 11.68
CA SER A 98 11.75 -15.74 11.67
C SER A 98 11.88 -14.23 11.66
N VAL A 99 12.35 -13.68 12.78
CA VAL A 99 12.99 -12.37 12.82
C VAL A 99 14.27 -12.51 12.01
N SER A 100 14.15 -12.66 10.68
CA SER A 100 15.30 -12.51 9.82
C SER A 100 15.74 -11.09 10.05
N SER A 101 17.00 -10.92 10.44
CA SER A 101 17.70 -9.65 10.56
C SER A 101 17.74 -8.96 9.20
N SER A 102 16.59 -8.50 8.72
CA SER A 102 16.47 -7.53 7.66
C SER A 102 17.34 -6.38 8.15
N VAL A 103 18.44 -6.10 7.45
CA VAL A 103 19.21 -4.88 7.67
C VAL A 103 18.21 -3.75 7.52
N THR A 104 17.69 -3.28 8.64
CA THR A 104 16.68 -2.25 8.65
C THR A 104 17.38 -0.98 8.26
N PHE A 105 16.68 -0.13 7.52
CA PHE A 105 17.16 1.21 7.22
C PHE A 105 17.63 1.96 8.50
N ALA A 106 17.02 1.65 9.66
CA ALA A 106 17.41 2.16 10.97
C ALA A 106 18.84 1.77 11.42
N SER A 107 19.41 0.70 10.86
CA SER A 107 20.79 0.27 11.11
C SER A 107 21.81 0.92 10.15
N ALA A 108 21.38 1.71 9.17
CA ALA A 108 22.30 2.36 8.24
C ALA A 108 23.13 3.43 8.96
N GLU A 109 24.41 3.53 8.59
CA GLU A 109 25.26 4.60 9.10
C GLU A 109 24.66 5.96 8.70
N VAL A 110 24.48 6.86 9.68
CA VAL A 110 23.86 8.18 9.50
C VAL A 110 24.44 8.93 8.30
N LYS A 111 25.76 8.84 8.09
CA LYS A 111 26.47 9.48 6.97
C LYS A 111 26.06 8.91 5.60
N MET A 112 25.83 7.60 5.50
CA MET A 112 25.41 6.94 4.27
C MET A 112 23.97 7.30 3.92
N PHE A 113 23.10 7.41 4.93
CA PHE A 113 21.74 7.89 4.73
C PHE A 113 21.71 9.34 4.24
N GLN A 114 22.41 10.25 4.92
CA GLN A 114 22.46 11.67 4.53
C GLN A 114 22.95 11.85 3.09
N LYS A 115 24.01 11.14 2.68
CA LYS A 115 24.51 11.16 1.31
C LYS A 115 23.47 10.66 0.30
N THR A 116 22.78 9.56 0.61
CA THR A 116 21.74 8.99 -0.26
C THR A 116 20.54 9.93 -0.38
N LEU A 117 20.14 10.55 0.73
CA LEU A 117 19.05 11.52 0.76
C LEU A 117 19.37 12.75 -0.08
N LEU A 118 20.58 13.31 0.08
CA LEU A 118 21.05 14.43 -0.73
C LEU A 118 21.05 14.08 -2.23
N LYS A 119 21.57 12.90 -2.58
CA LYS A 119 21.54 12.40 -3.96
C LYS A 119 20.12 12.30 -4.51
N PHE A 120 19.17 11.83 -3.70
CA PHE A 120 17.77 11.76 -4.12
C PHE A 120 17.18 13.14 -4.41
N TYR A 121 17.47 14.16 -3.58
CA TYR A 121 17.06 15.55 -3.83
C TYR A 121 17.67 16.11 -5.13
N GLU A 122 18.92 15.78 -5.43
CA GLU A 122 19.61 16.27 -6.64
C GLU A 122 18.99 15.71 -7.93
N VAL A 123 18.57 14.44 -7.92
CA VAL A 123 18.18 13.74 -9.15
C VAL A 123 16.67 13.63 -9.36
N SER A 124 15.86 13.87 -8.32
CA SER A 124 14.42 13.61 -8.35
C SER A 124 13.58 14.83 -7.98
N PRO A 125 12.65 15.27 -8.84
CA PRO A 125 11.72 16.37 -8.53
C PRO A 125 10.61 15.96 -7.55
N TRP A 126 10.66 14.75 -6.97
CA TRP A 126 9.62 14.17 -6.10
C TRP A 126 9.25 15.05 -4.90
N PHE A 127 10.17 15.92 -4.45
CA PHE A 127 9.96 16.82 -3.31
C PHE A 127 9.73 18.29 -3.69
N ALA A 128 9.75 18.64 -4.98
CA ALA A 128 9.62 20.02 -5.46
C ALA A 128 8.17 20.46 -5.73
N SER A 129 7.19 19.63 -5.35
CA SER A 129 5.75 19.85 -5.59
C SER A 129 5.01 20.43 -4.40
#